data_AF-A0A7G6E428-F1
#
_entry.id   AF-A0A7G6E428-F1
#
_cell.length_a   1.000
_cell.length_b   1.000
_cell.length_c   1.000
_cell.angle_alpha   90.00
_cell.angle_beta   90.00
_cell.angle_gamma   90.00
#
_symmetry.space_group_name_H-M   'P 1'
#
loop_
_entity.id
_entity.type
_entity.pdbx_description
1 polymer ?
#
loop_
_entity_poly.entity_id
_entity_poly.type
_entity_poly.pdbx_seq_one_letter_code
_entity_poly.pdbx_strand_id
1 'polypeptide(L)'
;MSNIKRYRKAPVVIEAIQLNWQNWNEVCDFISPKYFDKGVWLNDETFEELPDGQTSNTMGLRIKTLEGIHIAREGDFIIKGVNGEFYPCKPDIFAKTYIPCDIEEGNGIYITYRYNEKKGFTGLKITGHAGYNPGNDPVCAGVSALGYALMGTLANIHGLEYIKNEITTGSLEVRIVPVRDEGKKHAVNIVFETILIGLKQIALGYPNHVKVENVV
;
A
#
# COMPACT_ATOMS: atom_id res chain seq x y z
N MET A 1 -3.05 20.24 33.66
CA MET A 1 -2.32 19.99 32.39
C MET A 1 -3.27 19.28 31.44
N SER A 2 -3.54 19.83 30.26
CA SER A 2 -4.42 19.20 29.27
C SER A 2 -3.80 17.88 28.79
N ASN A 3 -4.47 16.76 29.05
CA ASN A 3 -3.99 15.42 28.70
C ASN A 3 -4.27 15.08 27.22
N ILE A 4 -4.05 16.07 26.33
CA ILE A 4 -4.30 15.93 24.89
C ILE A 4 -3.12 15.19 24.28
N LYS A 5 -3.38 13.98 23.78
CA LYS A 5 -2.42 13.17 23.03
C LYS A 5 -2.81 13.18 21.55
N ARG A 6 -1.82 13.34 20.68
CA ARG A 6 -2.02 13.30 19.23
C ARG A 6 -1.74 11.89 18.73
N TYR A 7 -2.62 11.39 17.88
CA TYR A 7 -2.53 10.07 17.26
C TYR A 7 -2.69 10.21 15.76
N ARG A 8 -2.02 9.35 14.99
CA ARG A 8 -2.21 9.23 13.54
C ARG A 8 -3.02 7.97 13.24
N LYS A 9 -3.89 8.02 12.23
CA LYS A 9 -4.56 6.83 11.71
C LYS A 9 -3.49 5.91 11.09
N ALA A 10 -3.59 4.61 11.33
CA ALA A 10 -2.74 3.64 10.64
C ALA A 10 -3.02 3.72 9.11
N PRO A 11 -2.02 3.45 8.25
CA PRO A 11 -2.26 3.33 6.82
C PRO A 11 -3.22 2.15 6.59
N VAL A 12 -4.35 2.40 5.94
CA VAL A 12 -5.38 1.39 5.65
C VAL A 12 -5.74 1.52 4.18
N VAL A 13 -5.63 0.41 3.46
CA VAL A 13 -6.20 0.26 2.10
C VAL A 13 -7.68 -0.04 2.25
N ILE A 14 -8.51 0.64 1.47
CA ILE A 14 -9.97 0.50 1.47
C ILE A 14 -10.44 0.15 0.07
N GLU A 15 -11.55 -0.57 -0.01
CA GLU A 15 -12.26 -0.77 -1.25
C GLU A 15 -13.33 0.31 -1.39
N ALA A 16 -13.51 0.86 -2.59
CA ALA A 16 -14.56 1.81 -2.88
C ALA A 16 -15.03 1.70 -4.33
N ILE A 17 -16.31 1.97 -4.54
CA ILE A 17 -16.93 2.03 -5.87
C ILE A 17 -17.65 3.36 -6.02
N GLN A 18 -17.53 4.00 -7.18
CA GLN A 18 -18.30 5.21 -7.48
C GLN A 18 -19.70 4.83 -7.94
N LEU A 19 -20.74 5.44 -7.37
CA LEU A 19 -22.13 5.19 -7.75
C LEU A 19 -22.46 5.90 -9.07
N ASN A 20 -22.86 5.15 -10.10
CA ASN A 20 -23.41 5.71 -11.34
C ASN A 20 -24.38 4.74 -12.03
N TRP A 21 -25.09 5.22 -13.06
CA TRP A 21 -26.05 4.41 -13.82
C TRP A 21 -25.41 3.23 -14.54
N GLN A 22 -24.18 3.39 -15.00
CA GLN A 22 -23.50 2.40 -15.83
C GLN A 22 -23.05 1.19 -15.01
N ASN A 23 -22.76 1.36 -13.71
CA ASN A 23 -22.24 0.32 -12.84
C ASN A 23 -23.18 -0.08 -11.69
N TRP A 24 -24.48 0.24 -11.80
CA TRP A 24 -25.45 -0.04 -10.74
C TRP A 24 -25.40 -1.48 -10.21
N ASN A 25 -25.27 -2.46 -11.11
CA ASN A 25 -25.19 -3.87 -10.71
C ASN A 25 -23.93 -4.17 -9.90
N GLU A 26 -22.78 -3.62 -10.30
CA GLU A 26 -21.51 -3.76 -9.55
C GLU A 26 -21.62 -3.11 -8.17
N VAL A 27 -22.30 -1.96 -8.08
CA VAL A 27 -22.57 -1.31 -6.79
C VAL A 27 -23.45 -2.20 -5.90
N CYS A 28 -24.48 -2.84 -6.47
CA CYS A 28 -25.33 -3.78 -5.73
C CYS A 28 -24.54 -4.99 -5.23
N ASP A 29 -23.64 -5.54 -6.06
CA ASP A 29 -22.79 -6.68 -5.70
C ASP A 29 -21.72 -6.31 -4.67
N PHE A 30 -21.20 -5.08 -4.72
CA PHE A 30 -20.18 -4.57 -3.81
C PHE A 30 -20.70 -4.45 -2.37
N ILE A 31 -21.97 -4.05 -2.20
CA ILE A 31 -22.55 -3.77 -0.89
C ILE A 31 -23.23 -5.03 -0.35
N SER A 32 -22.80 -5.48 0.83
CA SER A 32 -23.44 -6.63 1.47
C SER A 32 -24.95 -6.35 1.70
N PRO A 33 -25.85 -7.33 1.49
CA PRO A 33 -27.31 -7.16 1.65
C PRO A 33 -27.75 -6.61 3.01
N LYS A 34 -26.93 -6.77 4.05
CA LYS A 34 -27.16 -6.20 5.38
C LYS A 34 -27.18 -4.66 5.36
N TYR A 35 -26.35 -4.05 4.52
CA TYR A 35 -26.15 -2.60 4.48
C TYR A 35 -26.89 -1.92 3.32
N PHE A 36 -27.26 -2.66 2.28
CA PHE A 36 -28.12 -2.16 1.21
C PHE A 36 -29.55 -1.96 1.72
N ASP A 37 -30.10 -0.76 1.57
CA ASP A 37 -31.52 -0.50 1.89
C ASP A 37 -32.38 -0.46 0.62
N LYS A 38 -32.20 0.59 -0.20
CA LYS A 38 -33.05 0.82 -1.38
C LYS A 38 -32.40 1.83 -2.34
N GLY A 39 -32.56 1.60 -3.65
CA GLY A 39 -32.33 2.63 -4.67
C GLY A 39 -33.51 3.62 -4.73
N VAL A 40 -33.21 4.91 -4.81
CA VAL A 40 -34.20 5.98 -4.69
C VAL A 40 -34.00 7.04 -5.78
N TRP A 41 -35.04 7.83 -6.06
CA TRP A 41 -34.94 9.01 -6.91
C TRP A 41 -34.77 10.26 -6.05
N LEU A 42 -33.86 11.15 -6.45
CA LEU A 42 -33.59 12.39 -5.75
C LEU A 42 -34.08 13.59 -6.57
N ASN A 43 -34.55 14.63 -5.90
CA ASN A 43 -34.89 15.88 -6.55
C ASN A 43 -33.64 16.47 -7.25
N ASP A 44 -33.79 16.88 -8.52
CA ASP A 44 -32.66 17.34 -9.34
C ASP A 44 -32.02 18.67 -8.85
N GLU A 45 -32.74 19.44 -8.02
CA GLU A 45 -32.26 20.71 -7.46
C GLU A 45 -31.82 20.58 -6.00
N THR A 46 -32.62 19.91 -5.16
CA THR A 46 -32.37 19.84 -3.70
C THR A 46 -31.60 18.61 -3.26
N PHE A 47 -31.51 17.57 -4.11
CA PHE A 47 -30.98 16.24 -3.78
C PHE A 47 -31.71 15.54 -2.62
N GLU A 48 -32.88 16.02 -2.24
CA GLU A 48 -33.74 15.34 -1.28
C GLU A 48 -34.42 14.14 -1.95
N GLU A 49 -34.67 13.09 -1.17
CA GLU A 49 -35.35 11.92 -1.68
C GLU A 49 -36.81 12.21 -2.05
N LEU A 50 -37.20 11.76 -3.24
CA LEU A 50 -38.58 11.87 -3.71
C LEU A 50 -39.47 10.77 -3.11
N PRO A 51 -40.78 11.04 -2.93
CA PRO A 51 -41.74 10.03 -2.53
C PRO A 51 -41.81 8.84 -3.49
N ASP A 52 -42.17 7.68 -2.96
CA ASP A 52 -42.34 6.45 -3.74
C ASP A 52 -43.30 6.67 -4.93
N GLY A 53 -42.87 6.20 -6.12
CA GLY A 53 -43.62 6.35 -7.37
C GLY A 53 -43.28 7.60 -8.18
N GLN A 54 -42.47 8.52 -7.65
CA GLN A 54 -41.92 9.64 -8.41
C GLN A 54 -40.55 9.30 -8.99
N THR A 55 -40.21 9.93 -10.12
CA THR A 55 -38.93 9.76 -10.83
C THR A 55 -38.32 11.11 -11.17
N SER A 56 -37.00 11.13 -11.34
CA SER A 56 -36.21 12.31 -11.69
C SER A 56 -35.03 11.89 -12.57
N ASN A 57 -34.08 12.79 -12.83
CA ASN A 57 -32.84 12.42 -13.53
C ASN A 57 -31.75 11.95 -12.55
N THR A 58 -31.92 12.24 -11.26
CA THR A 58 -30.89 11.99 -10.24
C THR A 58 -31.19 10.73 -9.44
N MET A 59 -30.27 9.76 -9.47
CA MET A 59 -30.35 8.59 -8.58
C MET A 59 -29.81 8.88 -7.18
N GLY A 60 -30.30 8.10 -6.22
CA GLY A 60 -29.68 7.92 -4.93
C GLY A 60 -29.72 6.47 -4.48
N LEU A 61 -28.89 6.17 -3.48
CA LEU A 61 -28.85 4.88 -2.81
C LEU A 61 -28.86 5.08 -1.31
N ARG A 62 -29.87 4.50 -0.64
CA ARG A 62 -29.91 4.41 0.81
C ARG A 62 -29.00 3.28 1.29
N ILE A 63 -28.09 3.63 2.18
CA ILE A 63 -27.14 2.72 2.82
C ILE A 63 -27.38 2.77 4.32
N LYS A 64 -27.58 1.61 4.94
CA LYS A 64 -27.61 1.47 6.40
C LYS A 64 -26.18 1.59 6.90
N THR A 65 -25.87 2.66 7.61
CA THR A 65 -24.56 2.90 8.24
C THR A 65 -24.65 2.67 9.74
N LEU A 66 -23.54 2.80 10.48
CA LEU A 66 -23.55 2.63 11.94
C LEU A 66 -24.29 3.77 12.65
N GLU A 67 -24.37 4.94 12.03
CA GLU A 67 -25.02 6.14 12.55
C GLU A 67 -26.47 6.31 12.06
N GLY A 68 -26.97 5.38 11.24
CA GLY A 68 -28.30 5.43 10.65
C GLY A 68 -28.31 5.30 9.13
N ILE A 69 -29.43 5.58 8.50
CA ILE A 69 -29.56 5.52 7.04
C ILE A 69 -28.97 6.80 6.44
N HIS A 70 -28.04 6.64 5.49
CA HIS A 70 -27.49 7.72 4.70
C HIS A 70 -27.75 7.51 3.21
N ILE A 71 -27.81 8.61 2.45
CA ILE A 71 -28.06 8.58 1.02
C ILE A 71 -26.78 8.96 0.28
N ALA A 72 -26.29 8.03 -0.55
CA ALA A 72 -25.34 8.34 -1.62
C ALA A 72 -26.12 8.89 -2.81
N ARG A 73 -25.57 9.90 -3.49
CA ARG A 73 -26.10 10.36 -4.79
C ARG A 73 -25.20 9.88 -5.92
N GLU A 74 -25.71 9.96 -7.15
CA GLU A 74 -24.88 9.76 -8.34
C GLU A 74 -23.55 10.53 -8.24
N GLY A 75 -22.45 9.86 -8.57
CA GLY A 75 -21.10 10.37 -8.50
C GLY A 75 -20.42 10.20 -7.14
N ASP A 76 -21.15 10.00 -6.03
CA ASP A 76 -20.54 9.72 -4.73
C ASP A 76 -19.82 8.37 -4.73
N PHE A 77 -18.79 8.24 -3.90
CA PHE A 77 -18.15 6.96 -3.63
C PHE A 77 -18.83 6.22 -2.50
N ILE A 78 -18.87 4.90 -2.58
CA ILE A 78 -19.30 4.01 -1.51
C ILE A 78 -18.07 3.28 -1.03
N ILE A 79 -17.68 3.54 0.22
CA ILE A 79 -16.47 3.00 0.84
C ILE A 79 -16.84 1.84 1.76
N LYS A 80 -16.08 0.76 1.67
CA LYS A 80 -16.11 -0.34 2.63
C LYS A 80 -15.11 -0.09 3.76
N GLY A 81 -15.62 -0.01 4.99
CA GLY A 81 -14.84 0.16 6.21
C GLY A 81 -14.14 -1.13 6.66
N VAL A 82 -13.23 -0.99 7.63
CA VAL A 82 -12.34 -2.08 8.08
C VAL A 82 -13.09 -3.22 8.79
N ASN A 83 -14.29 -2.99 9.30
CA ASN A 83 -15.13 -4.02 9.90
C ASN A 83 -16.25 -4.48 8.93
N GLY A 84 -16.10 -4.16 7.63
CA GLY A 84 -17.05 -4.55 6.58
C GLY A 84 -18.33 -3.71 6.53
N GLU A 85 -18.39 -2.60 7.24
CA GLU A 85 -19.45 -1.59 7.13
C GLU A 85 -19.31 -0.74 5.86
N PHE A 86 -20.36 -0.03 5.44
CA PHE A 86 -20.35 0.78 4.21
C PHE A 86 -20.78 2.21 4.46
N TYR A 87 -20.14 3.17 3.79
CA TYR A 87 -20.43 4.60 3.92
C TYR A 87 -20.42 5.31 2.57
N PRO A 88 -21.35 6.26 2.34
CA PRO A 88 -21.22 7.21 1.25
C PRO A 88 -20.10 8.23 1.54
N CYS A 89 -19.39 8.64 0.49
CA CYS A 89 -18.31 9.62 0.54
C CYS A 89 -18.39 10.55 -0.66
N LYS A 90 -18.36 11.87 -0.41
CA LYS A 90 -18.40 12.86 -1.50
C LYS A 90 -17.11 12.83 -2.32
N PRO A 91 -17.15 13.02 -3.65
CA PRO A 91 -15.97 12.89 -4.51
C PRO A 91 -14.80 13.79 -4.13
N ASP A 92 -15.09 15.01 -3.70
CA ASP A 92 -14.08 15.98 -3.29
C ASP A 92 -13.41 15.60 -1.97
N ILE A 93 -14.16 15.03 -1.02
CA ILE A 93 -13.62 14.46 0.22
C ILE A 93 -12.84 13.19 -0.10
N PHE A 94 -13.35 12.34 -0.99
CA PHE A 94 -12.70 11.11 -1.40
C PHE A 94 -11.33 11.41 -2.01
N ALA A 95 -11.26 12.31 -3.01
CA ALA A 95 -10.02 12.68 -3.68
C ALA A 95 -8.99 13.39 -2.76
N LYS A 96 -9.44 14.06 -1.69
CA LYS A 96 -8.55 14.65 -0.67
C LYS A 96 -8.03 13.63 0.34
N THR A 97 -8.75 12.53 0.53
CA THR A 97 -8.49 11.56 1.60
C THR A 97 -7.82 10.30 1.07
N TYR A 98 -8.13 9.90 -0.16
CA TYR A 98 -7.74 8.66 -0.78
C TYR A 98 -7.08 8.94 -2.13
N ILE A 99 -6.06 8.14 -2.42
CA ILE A 99 -5.38 8.09 -3.70
C ILE A 99 -5.53 6.66 -4.24
N PRO A 100 -5.60 6.46 -5.57
CA PRO A 100 -5.63 5.13 -6.16
C PRO A 100 -4.49 4.26 -5.60
N CYS A 101 -4.82 3.02 -5.31
CA CYS A 101 -3.89 2.04 -4.75
C CYS A 101 -3.82 0.88 -5.75
N ASP A 102 -2.69 0.72 -6.44
CA ASP A 102 -2.50 -0.31 -7.48
C ASP A 102 -2.23 -1.72 -6.89
N ILE A 103 -2.83 -2.01 -5.73
CA ILE A 103 -2.59 -3.25 -5.00
C ILE A 103 -3.75 -4.21 -5.22
N GLU A 104 -3.58 -5.14 -6.16
CA GLU A 104 -4.23 -6.45 -6.10
C GLU A 104 -3.45 -7.34 -5.11
N GLU A 105 -4.12 -8.32 -4.48
CA GLU A 105 -3.49 -9.30 -3.59
C GLU A 105 -2.28 -9.97 -4.28
N GLY A 106 -1.06 -9.54 -3.92
CA GLY A 106 0.19 -10.02 -4.53
C GLY A 106 1.36 -9.01 -4.55
N ASN A 107 1.08 -7.70 -4.49
CA ASN A 107 2.06 -6.62 -4.72
C ASN A 107 2.76 -6.05 -3.45
N GLY A 108 3.37 -6.91 -2.62
CA GLY A 108 4.23 -6.48 -1.50
C GLY A 108 5.68 -6.16 -1.92
N ILE A 109 6.42 -5.49 -1.05
CA ILE A 109 7.89 -5.42 -1.14
C ILE A 109 8.47 -6.72 -0.58
N TYR A 110 9.25 -7.42 -1.39
CA TYR A 110 9.92 -8.65 -0.98
C TYR A 110 11.42 -8.43 -0.96
N ILE A 111 12.03 -8.75 0.17
CA ILE A 111 13.44 -8.60 0.42
C ILE A 111 14.00 -9.97 0.71
N THR A 112 14.93 -10.42 -0.13
CA THR A 112 15.66 -11.66 0.09
C THR A 112 17.14 -11.36 0.26
N TYR A 113 17.80 -12.04 1.18
CA TYR A 113 19.24 -11.91 1.39
C TYR A 113 19.90 -13.27 1.44
N ARG A 114 21.20 -13.30 1.14
CA ARG A 114 22.02 -14.52 1.12
C ARG A 114 23.11 -14.40 2.16
N TYR A 115 22.94 -15.10 3.28
CA TYR A 115 23.92 -15.16 4.35
C TYR A 115 24.10 -16.58 4.85
N ASN A 116 25.35 -16.98 5.09
CA ASN A 116 25.69 -18.14 5.91
C ASN A 116 27.02 -17.90 6.65
N GLU A 117 27.25 -18.65 7.73
CA GLU A 117 28.41 -18.46 8.62
C GLU A 117 29.77 -18.59 7.91
N LYS A 118 29.88 -19.51 6.93
CA LYS A 118 31.15 -19.78 6.24
C LYS A 118 31.51 -18.67 5.26
N LYS A 119 30.54 -18.23 4.45
CA LYS A 119 30.77 -17.28 3.34
C LYS A 119 30.48 -15.83 3.71
N GLY A 120 29.75 -15.58 4.80
CA GLY A 120 29.20 -14.26 5.10
C GLY A 120 28.07 -13.88 4.15
N PHE A 121 27.83 -12.58 4.01
CA PHE A 121 26.86 -12.04 3.06
C PHE A 121 27.37 -12.19 1.62
N THR A 122 26.49 -12.62 0.72
CA THR A 122 26.80 -12.77 -0.70
C THR A 122 25.77 -12.13 -1.62
N GLY A 123 24.70 -11.55 -1.07
CA GLY A 123 23.76 -10.79 -1.86
C GLY A 123 22.50 -10.38 -1.11
N LEU A 124 21.79 -9.44 -1.74
CA LEU A 124 20.50 -8.93 -1.33
C LEU A 124 19.70 -8.56 -2.57
N LYS A 125 18.41 -8.88 -2.56
CA LYS A 125 17.46 -8.54 -3.62
C LYS A 125 16.21 -7.92 -3.01
N ILE A 126 15.75 -6.85 -3.63
CA ILE A 126 14.52 -6.12 -3.29
C ILE A 126 13.63 -6.11 -4.53
N THR A 127 12.40 -6.60 -4.42
CA THR A 127 11.38 -6.51 -5.49
C THR A 127 10.13 -5.80 -4.99
N GLY A 128 9.39 -5.17 -5.90
CA GLY A 128 8.15 -4.45 -5.58
C GLY A 128 8.38 -3.08 -4.94
N HIS A 129 9.61 -2.56 -4.95
CA HIS A 129 9.98 -1.29 -4.31
C HIS A 129 9.73 -0.04 -5.19
N ALA A 130 9.25 -0.20 -6.43
CA ALA A 130 8.66 0.88 -7.20
C ALA A 130 7.31 0.46 -7.74
N GLY A 131 6.36 1.39 -7.72
CA GLY A 131 4.99 1.15 -8.15
C GLY A 131 4.04 0.77 -7.01
N TYR A 132 4.50 0.60 -5.77
CA TYR A 132 3.59 0.41 -4.63
C TYR A 132 2.68 1.63 -4.42
N ASN A 133 3.19 2.85 -4.64
CA ASN A 133 2.40 4.08 -4.71
C ASN A 133 3.21 5.27 -5.32
N PRO A 134 3.14 5.53 -6.64
CA PRO A 134 3.89 6.62 -7.26
C PRO A 134 3.42 7.99 -6.74
N GLY A 135 4.24 8.63 -5.91
CA GLY A 135 4.04 10.01 -5.46
C GLY A 135 3.85 10.22 -3.96
N ASN A 136 3.71 9.17 -3.14
CA ASN A 136 3.51 9.36 -1.69
C ASN A 136 3.82 8.16 -0.76
N ASP A 137 4.63 7.18 -1.17
CA ASP A 137 4.98 6.06 -0.27
C ASP A 137 6.32 6.24 0.46
N PRO A 138 6.33 6.56 1.78
CA PRO A 138 7.55 6.60 2.57
C PRO A 138 8.23 5.23 2.69
N VAL A 139 7.50 4.12 2.49
CA VAL A 139 8.05 2.76 2.56
C VAL A 139 8.94 2.48 1.36
N CYS A 140 8.43 2.62 0.14
CA CYS A 140 9.23 2.48 -1.08
C CYS A 140 10.41 3.43 -1.10
N ALA A 141 10.24 4.69 -0.68
CA ALA A 141 11.33 5.64 -0.60
C ALA A 141 12.42 5.16 0.39
N GLY A 142 12.03 4.69 1.58
CA GLY A 142 12.95 4.17 2.58
C GLY A 142 13.68 2.90 2.13
N VAL A 143 12.96 1.96 1.52
CA VAL A 143 13.51 0.71 0.97
C VAL A 143 14.48 1.02 -0.18
N SER A 144 14.10 1.91 -1.11
CA SER A 144 14.93 2.32 -2.24
C SER A 144 16.20 3.02 -1.76
N ALA A 145 16.09 3.95 -0.82
CA ALA A 145 17.23 4.67 -0.26
C ALA A 145 18.25 3.70 0.36
N LEU A 146 17.78 2.71 1.13
CA LEU A 146 18.64 1.67 1.71
C LEU A 146 19.26 0.76 0.63
N GLY A 147 18.51 0.39 -0.41
CA GLY A 147 19.03 -0.39 -1.53
C GLY A 147 20.12 0.35 -2.32
N TYR A 148 19.90 1.62 -2.65
CA TYR A 148 20.90 2.45 -3.33
C TYR A 148 22.14 2.69 -2.45
N ALA A 149 21.95 2.92 -1.14
CA ALA A 149 23.05 3.06 -0.19
C ALA A 149 23.91 1.78 -0.14
N LEU A 150 23.29 0.59 -0.14
CA LEU A 150 23.99 -0.68 -0.21
C LEU A 150 24.86 -0.78 -1.46
N MET A 151 24.26 -0.60 -2.64
CA MET A 151 24.97 -0.72 -3.92
C MET A 151 26.10 0.31 -4.03
N GLY A 152 25.85 1.57 -3.66
CA GLY A 152 26.85 2.62 -3.68
C GLY A 152 28.00 2.36 -2.71
N THR A 153 27.71 1.87 -1.51
CA THR A 153 28.76 1.56 -0.52
C THR A 153 29.62 0.39 -0.99
N LEU A 154 29.01 -0.68 -1.49
CA LEU A 154 29.76 -1.85 -2.00
C LEU A 154 30.61 -1.47 -3.22
N ALA A 155 30.13 -0.58 -4.10
CA ALA A 155 30.88 -0.12 -5.27
C ALA A 155 32.20 0.59 -4.91
N ASN A 156 32.30 1.12 -3.69
CA ASN A 156 33.51 1.78 -3.18
C ASN A 156 34.49 0.82 -2.47
N ILE A 157 34.16 -0.47 -2.36
CA ILE A 157 35.08 -1.47 -1.79
C ILE A 157 35.97 -2.03 -2.91
N HIS A 158 37.25 -1.65 -2.90
CA HIS A 158 38.19 -2.02 -3.96
C HIS A 158 38.39 -3.55 -4.06
N GLY A 159 38.33 -4.07 -5.29
CA GLY A 159 38.52 -5.50 -5.58
C GLY A 159 37.39 -6.38 -5.04
N LEU A 160 36.16 -5.87 -5.00
CA LEU A 160 34.96 -6.65 -4.79
C LEU A 160 34.44 -7.16 -6.15
N GLU A 161 34.25 -8.47 -6.28
CA GLU A 161 33.77 -9.09 -7.52
C GLU A 161 32.25 -9.31 -7.47
N TYR A 162 31.56 -8.89 -8.52
CA TYR A 162 30.11 -8.97 -8.62
C TYR A 162 29.68 -10.14 -9.50
N ILE A 163 28.73 -10.92 -9.01
CA ILE A 163 27.92 -11.85 -9.82
C ILE A 163 26.79 -11.08 -10.50
N LYS A 164 26.19 -10.12 -9.78
CA LYS A 164 25.09 -9.30 -10.27
C LYS A 164 25.07 -7.95 -9.56
N ASN A 165 24.78 -6.88 -10.29
CA ASN A 165 24.65 -5.53 -9.74
C ASN A 165 23.68 -4.73 -10.63
N GLU A 166 22.38 -4.93 -10.43
CA GLU A 166 21.34 -4.45 -11.35
C GLU A 166 20.22 -3.70 -10.62
N ILE A 167 19.75 -2.64 -11.26
CA ILE A 167 18.54 -1.89 -10.87
C ILE A 167 17.62 -1.84 -12.08
N THR A 168 16.37 -2.23 -11.88
CA THR A 168 15.26 -1.98 -12.78
C THR A 168 14.18 -1.22 -12.02
N THR A 169 13.16 -0.74 -12.72
CA THR A 169 12.07 0.03 -12.10
C THR A 169 11.53 -0.68 -10.86
N GLY A 170 11.22 -1.98 -10.89
CA GLY A 170 10.65 -2.70 -9.75
C GLY A 170 11.60 -3.63 -8.98
N SER A 171 12.89 -3.73 -9.34
CA SER A 171 13.81 -4.71 -8.75
C SER A 171 15.24 -4.16 -8.61
N LEU A 172 15.82 -4.41 -7.44
CA LEU A 172 17.21 -4.09 -7.13
C LEU A 172 17.88 -5.37 -6.66
N GLU A 173 18.98 -5.75 -7.29
CA GLU A 173 19.69 -6.98 -6.93
C GLU A 173 21.20 -6.76 -6.94
N VAL A 174 21.83 -7.06 -5.80
CA VAL A 174 23.28 -7.16 -5.68
C VAL A 174 23.66 -8.56 -5.25
N ARG A 175 24.61 -9.16 -5.97
CA ARG A 175 25.24 -10.44 -5.64
C ARG A 175 26.72 -10.35 -5.88
N ILE A 176 27.50 -10.83 -4.92
CA ILE A 176 28.96 -10.80 -4.95
C ILE A 176 29.54 -12.21 -4.87
N VAL A 177 30.75 -12.36 -5.39
CA VAL A 177 31.56 -13.55 -5.15
C VAL A 177 31.93 -13.59 -3.66
N PRO A 178 31.88 -14.77 -2.99
CA PRO A 178 32.28 -14.88 -1.60
C PRO A 178 33.69 -14.33 -1.37
N VAL A 179 33.79 -13.37 -0.45
CA VAL A 179 35.05 -12.68 -0.15
C VAL A 179 35.94 -13.59 0.69
N ARG A 180 37.19 -13.81 0.23
CA ARG A 180 38.19 -14.64 0.92
C ARG A 180 39.06 -13.87 1.90
N ASP A 181 39.30 -12.59 1.61
CA ASP A 181 40.06 -11.72 2.51
C ASP A 181 39.19 -11.38 3.73
N GLU A 182 39.65 -11.74 4.93
CA GLU A 182 38.85 -11.63 6.15
C GLU A 182 38.53 -10.17 6.53
N GLY A 183 39.47 -9.24 6.31
CA GLY A 183 39.24 -7.82 6.57
C GLY A 183 38.16 -7.23 5.67
N LYS A 184 38.23 -7.53 4.37
CA LYS A 184 37.21 -7.13 3.38
C LYS A 184 35.88 -7.83 3.63
N LYS A 185 35.89 -9.12 3.97
CA LYS A 185 34.68 -9.88 4.32
C LYS A 185 33.96 -9.26 5.51
N HIS A 186 34.71 -8.85 6.53
CA HIS A 186 34.16 -8.17 7.69
C HIS A 186 33.50 -6.83 7.30
N ALA A 187 34.19 -6.01 6.51
CA ALA A 187 33.63 -4.74 6.02
C ALA A 187 32.35 -4.95 5.19
N VAL A 188 32.35 -5.92 4.28
CA VAL A 188 31.17 -6.29 3.48
C VAL A 188 30.01 -6.74 4.37
N ASN A 189 30.28 -7.59 5.36
CA ASN A 189 29.25 -8.06 6.28
C ASN A 189 28.60 -6.90 7.05
N ILE A 190 29.39 -5.95 7.57
CA ILE A 190 28.86 -4.76 8.26
C ILE A 190 27.93 -3.97 7.35
N VAL A 191 28.33 -3.74 6.09
CA VAL A 191 27.52 -2.98 5.13
C VAL A 191 26.19 -3.67 4.87
N PHE A 192 26.20 -4.97 4.56
CA PHE A 192 24.96 -5.74 4.35
C PHE A 192 24.09 -5.79 5.60
N GLU A 193 24.68 -6.04 6.77
CA GLU A 193 23.95 -6.19 8.03
C GLU A 193 23.29 -4.88 8.46
N THR A 194 23.99 -3.75 8.33
CA THR A 194 23.43 -2.41 8.62
C THR A 194 22.19 -2.14 7.78
N ILE A 195 22.27 -2.43 6.48
CA ILE A 195 21.15 -2.25 5.56
C ILE A 195 20.01 -3.21 5.87
N LEU A 196 20.31 -4.48 6.11
CA LEU A 196 19.32 -5.50 6.46
C LEU A 196 18.56 -5.15 7.74
N ILE A 197 19.24 -4.61 8.76
CA ILE A 197 18.60 -4.14 9.99
C ILE A 197 17.60 -3.02 9.68
N GLY A 198 18.00 -2.02 8.89
CA GLY A 198 17.10 -0.94 8.46
C GLY A 198 15.86 -1.47 7.74
N LEU A 199 16.05 -2.40 6.81
CA LEU A 199 14.96 -3.06 6.07
C LEU A 199 14.04 -3.87 6.99
N LYS A 200 14.59 -4.59 7.98
CA LYS A 200 13.79 -5.30 9.00
C LYS A 200 12.99 -4.35 9.87
N GLN A 201 13.51 -3.17 10.23
CA GLN A 201 12.77 -2.16 10.98
C GLN A 201 11.59 -1.62 10.17
N ILE A 202 11.77 -1.40 8.86
CA ILE A 202 10.67 -1.05 7.96
C ILE A 202 9.64 -2.19 7.93
N ALA A 203 10.08 -3.45 7.81
CA ALA A 203 9.17 -4.59 7.83
C ALA A 203 8.34 -4.71 9.12
N LEU A 204 8.93 -4.41 10.28
CA LEU A 204 8.19 -4.36 11.54
C LEU A 204 7.11 -3.26 11.57
N GLY A 205 7.36 -2.13 10.92
CA GLY A 205 6.38 -1.05 10.79
C GLY A 205 5.27 -1.33 9.77
N TYR A 206 5.53 -2.23 8.80
CA TYR A 206 4.66 -2.53 7.67
C TYR A 206 4.56 -4.05 7.38
N PRO A 207 4.15 -4.88 8.36
CA PRO A 207 4.27 -6.34 8.30
C PRO A 207 3.41 -7.01 7.21
N ASN A 208 2.33 -6.34 6.78
CA ASN A 208 1.47 -6.83 5.69
C ASN A 208 2.02 -6.47 4.29
N HIS A 209 3.03 -5.60 4.22
CA HIS A 209 3.48 -5.00 2.96
C HIS A 209 4.94 -5.28 2.66
N VAL A 210 5.76 -5.57 3.67
CA VAL A 210 7.20 -5.81 3.51
C VAL A 210 7.56 -7.14 4.16
N LYS A 211 8.11 -8.05 3.36
CA LYS A 211 8.59 -9.36 3.84
C LYS A 211 10.09 -9.47 3.64
N VAL A 212 10.77 -10.07 4.62
CA VAL A 212 12.24 -10.23 4.64
C VAL A 212 12.60 -11.68 4.93
N GLU A 213 13.33 -12.32 4.01
CA GLU A 213 13.67 -13.74 4.11
C GLU A 213 15.14 -14.03 3.75
N ASN A 214 15.74 -15.02 4.42
CA ASN A 214 17.05 -15.55 4.03
C ASN A 214 16.86 -16.70 3.03
N VAL A 215 17.55 -16.65 1.90
CA VAL A 215 17.41 -17.65 0.82
C VAL A 215 18.69 -18.45 0.56
N VAL A 216 19.64 -18.41 1.52
CA VAL A 216 20.95 -19.12 1.59
C VAL A 216 21.49 -19.57 0.23
#